data_AF-A0A1Y1BTG2-F1
#
_entry.id   AF-A0A1Y1BTG2-F1
#
_cell.length_a   1.000
_cell.length_b   1.000
_cell.length_c   1.000
_cell.angle_alpha   90.00
_cell.angle_beta   90.00
_cell.angle_gamma   90.00
#
_symmetry.space_group_name_H-M   'P 1'
#
loop_
_entity.id
_entity.type
_entity.pdbx_description
1 polymer ?
#
loop_
_entity_poly.entity_id
_entity_poly.type
_entity_poly.pdbx_seq_one_letter_code
_entity_poly.pdbx_strand_id
1 'polypeptide(L)'
;MKSLGTCVAIALISCCTGFSQTAAAQTCTAFDKWFTSAGITEPNFLDPQFQDKKSQKNENCNFHRFSWHAFLWLTDNFNGAPRFNSLYSDAAIDPNAAAPTEHVLDGVQQADSLGIVVDQNGRAVYTNMYINSIYRDFAISNRLYTRAGMKNASPKLEFTDGALSLKAAWKIVGANEDTSRFYTTTAKIQLLSKVGNSVGIPPQPRTATVKVALVGFHIAWVVNGHPEAIWSTFEHVDNAPDFKSDQQPSQPVSDRSFTFYKAGTKASDCNVNNATRVTIDEKTQILTPITQVCRQYQYGGADTEINQPNIEQLNSDILARLVKRNSVWQYYREVGAVWIKDPVERFHPDWSPNFDSFAIRGAPKLSNSVIETFTQNQVSKNQCFSCHNSMAVTDTNDLTLTLPGKEISTSHILLRKYMNNPQIQR
;
A
#
# COMPACT_ATOMS: atom_id res chain seq x y z
N MET A 1 15.29 84.37 -39.39
CA MET A 1 13.99 83.76 -39.02
C MET A 1 14.18 82.25 -39.09
N LYS A 2 14.13 81.41 -38.06
CA LYS A 2 13.76 81.49 -36.63
C LYS A 2 14.86 80.77 -35.81
N SER A 3 15.07 81.24 -34.59
CA SER A 3 16.08 80.74 -33.64
C SER A 3 15.68 79.37 -33.06
N LEU A 4 16.67 78.47 -32.92
CA LEU A 4 16.56 77.26 -32.12
C LEU A 4 16.66 77.65 -30.63
N GLY A 5 15.69 77.21 -29.84
CA GLY A 5 15.71 77.28 -28.38
C GLY A 5 16.09 75.91 -27.81
N THR A 6 17.17 75.88 -27.02
CA THR A 6 17.65 74.69 -26.30
C THR A 6 17.06 74.71 -24.89
N CYS A 7 16.20 73.75 -24.56
CA CYS A 7 15.72 73.53 -23.19
C CYS A 7 16.41 72.32 -22.57
N VAL A 8 17.00 72.53 -21.39
CA VAL A 8 17.64 71.54 -20.53
C VAL A 8 16.58 70.64 -19.88
N ALA A 9 16.74 69.32 -19.97
CA ALA A 9 15.91 68.35 -19.25
C ALA A 9 16.71 67.73 -18.11
N ILE A 10 16.18 67.87 -16.89
CA ILE A 10 16.69 67.31 -15.64
C ILE A 10 16.25 65.84 -15.55
N ALA A 11 17.20 64.93 -15.35
CA ALA A 11 16.93 63.51 -15.13
C ALA A 11 16.53 63.23 -13.67
N LEU A 12 15.31 62.77 -13.46
CA LEU A 12 14.84 62.20 -12.19
C LEU A 12 15.08 60.68 -12.21
N ILE A 13 16.00 60.22 -11.36
CA ILE A 13 16.24 58.80 -11.12
C ILE A 13 15.18 58.29 -10.14
N SER A 14 14.25 57.47 -10.62
CA SER A 14 13.28 56.75 -9.79
C SER A 14 13.83 55.37 -9.46
N CYS A 15 14.18 55.15 -8.18
CA CYS A 15 14.52 53.83 -7.65
C CYS A 15 13.26 52.95 -7.57
N CYS A 16 13.05 52.08 -8.57
CA CYS A 16 12.14 50.95 -8.42
C CYS A 16 12.84 49.82 -7.67
N THR A 17 12.63 49.75 -6.35
CA THR A 17 12.92 48.54 -5.58
C THR A 17 11.95 47.45 -6.02
N GLY A 18 12.42 46.55 -6.88
CA GLY A 18 11.70 45.34 -7.25
C GLY A 18 11.56 44.44 -6.03
N PHE A 19 10.36 44.36 -5.47
CA PHE A 19 9.99 43.23 -4.61
C PHE A 19 9.95 41.99 -5.50
N SER A 20 11.04 41.23 -5.52
CA SER A 20 10.98 39.84 -5.97
C SER A 20 10.07 39.10 -5.00
N GLN A 21 8.79 38.95 -5.37
CA GLN A 21 7.93 37.92 -4.83
C GLN A 21 8.65 36.59 -5.07
N THR A 22 9.22 36.02 -4.01
CA THR A 22 9.57 34.60 -3.99
C THR A 22 8.32 33.84 -4.45
N ALA A 23 8.40 33.15 -5.59
CA ALA A 23 7.33 32.29 -6.06
C ALA A 23 6.91 31.40 -4.87
N ALA A 24 5.65 31.52 -4.44
CA ALA A 24 5.13 30.73 -3.34
C ALA A 24 5.42 29.25 -3.65
N ALA A 25 6.08 28.55 -2.73
CA ALA A 25 6.31 27.12 -2.86
C ALA A 25 4.96 26.45 -3.13
N GLN A 26 4.78 25.88 -4.33
CA GLN A 26 3.51 25.32 -4.72
C GLN A 26 3.21 24.10 -3.85
N THR A 27 2.09 24.18 -3.12
CA THR A 27 1.72 23.28 -2.03
C THR A 27 1.06 21.99 -2.55
N CYS A 28 1.47 20.84 -2.02
CA CYS A 28 0.83 19.56 -2.32
C CYS A 28 -0.44 19.37 -1.48
N THR A 29 -1.57 19.85 -1.99
CA THR A 29 -2.90 19.78 -1.33
C THR A 29 -3.91 18.99 -2.15
N ALA A 30 -4.98 18.52 -1.53
CA ALA A 30 -6.06 17.83 -2.22
C ALA A 30 -6.92 18.78 -3.05
N PHE A 31 -7.64 18.22 -4.03
CA PHE A 31 -8.59 19.00 -4.83
C PHE A 31 -9.91 19.19 -4.09
N ASP A 32 -10.45 20.40 -4.08
CA ASP A 32 -11.71 20.72 -3.40
C ASP A 32 -12.90 19.88 -3.88
N LYS A 33 -12.89 19.49 -5.17
CA LYS A 33 -13.96 18.67 -5.79
C LYS A 33 -14.14 17.29 -5.13
N TRP A 34 -13.10 16.74 -4.50
CA TRP A 34 -13.21 15.48 -3.75
C TRP A 34 -14.01 15.63 -2.45
N PHE A 35 -14.27 16.86 -2.03
CA PHE A 35 -14.90 17.14 -0.75
C PHE A 35 -16.23 17.88 -1.01
N THR A 36 -17.01 17.38 -1.94
CA THR A 36 -18.36 17.87 -2.24
C THR A 36 -19.41 16.88 -1.72
N SER A 37 -20.69 17.27 -1.73
CA SER A 37 -21.79 16.37 -1.36
C SER A 37 -22.11 15.32 -2.43
N ALA A 38 -21.44 15.38 -3.60
CA ALA A 38 -21.68 14.46 -4.72
C ALA A 38 -20.98 13.10 -4.56
N GLY A 39 -20.24 12.88 -3.47
CA GLY A 39 -19.40 11.70 -3.27
C GLY A 39 -18.04 11.82 -3.98
N ILE A 40 -17.22 10.78 -3.86
CA ILE A 40 -15.91 10.69 -4.51
C ILE A 40 -16.08 10.04 -5.88
N THR A 41 -15.66 10.74 -6.93
CA THR A 41 -15.59 10.18 -8.30
C THR A 41 -14.42 9.20 -8.42
N GLU A 42 -14.51 8.26 -9.34
CA GLU A 42 -13.38 7.37 -9.63
C GLU A 42 -12.16 8.17 -10.13
N PRO A 43 -10.94 7.88 -9.66
CA PRO A 43 -9.72 8.42 -10.26
C PRO A 43 -9.65 8.14 -11.76
N ASN A 44 -9.31 9.16 -12.55
CA ASN A 44 -9.13 8.99 -13.98
C ASN A 44 -7.80 8.25 -14.24
N PHE A 45 -7.86 6.92 -14.29
CA PHE A 45 -6.69 6.07 -14.56
C PHE A 45 -6.21 6.15 -16.02
N LEU A 46 -7.01 6.67 -16.95
CA LEU A 46 -6.61 6.86 -18.36
C LEU A 46 -5.85 8.17 -18.58
N ASP A 47 -6.14 9.19 -17.79
CA ASP A 47 -5.41 10.45 -17.72
C ASP A 47 -5.23 10.86 -16.25
N PRO A 48 -4.24 10.25 -15.55
CA PRO A 48 -3.99 10.53 -14.14
C PRO A 48 -3.28 11.88 -13.92
N GLN A 49 -2.90 12.57 -15.01
CA GLN A 49 -2.28 13.91 -14.99
C GLN A 49 -0.98 13.97 -14.15
N PHE A 50 -0.18 12.91 -14.16
CA PHE A 50 1.09 12.89 -13.43
C PHE A 50 2.12 13.85 -13.99
N GLN A 51 2.12 14.08 -15.30
CA GLN A 51 3.13 14.92 -15.95
C GLN A 51 2.93 16.40 -15.60
N ASP A 52 3.89 16.97 -14.88
CA ASP A 52 4.15 18.40 -14.90
C ASP A 52 5.48 18.67 -15.59
N LYS A 53 5.42 19.12 -16.85
CA LYS A 53 6.60 19.43 -17.69
C LYS A 53 7.47 20.57 -17.12
N LYS A 54 7.09 21.20 -16.01
CA LYS A 54 7.76 22.36 -15.42
C LYS A 54 8.20 22.16 -13.96
N SER A 55 7.82 21.06 -13.28
CA SER A 55 8.13 20.87 -11.84
C SER A 55 8.06 19.43 -11.36
N GLN A 56 9.22 18.84 -11.00
CA GLN A 56 9.31 17.50 -10.39
C GLN A 56 8.57 17.40 -9.04
N LYS A 57 8.46 18.51 -8.29
CA LYS A 57 7.66 18.56 -7.05
C LYS A 57 6.17 18.30 -7.32
N ASN A 58 5.65 18.84 -8.43
CA ASN A 58 4.26 18.66 -8.82
C ASN A 58 4.01 17.25 -9.37
N GLU A 59 4.98 16.65 -10.07
CA GLU A 59 4.91 15.26 -10.52
C GLU A 59 4.74 14.30 -9.33
N ASN A 60 5.65 14.31 -8.36
CA ASN A 60 5.57 13.46 -7.16
C ASN A 60 4.25 13.69 -6.39
N CYS A 61 3.83 14.95 -6.25
CA CYS A 61 2.57 15.28 -5.59
C CYS A 61 1.36 14.66 -6.31
N ASN A 62 1.38 14.60 -7.64
CA ASN A 62 0.26 14.04 -8.42
C ASN A 62 0.13 12.52 -8.23
N PHE A 63 1.24 11.79 -8.04
CA PHE A 63 1.18 10.37 -7.65
C PHE A 63 0.51 10.19 -6.28
N HIS A 64 0.92 10.97 -5.27
CA HIS A 64 0.30 10.91 -3.94
C HIS A 64 -1.17 11.36 -3.95
N ARG A 65 -1.52 12.37 -4.76
CA ARG A 65 -2.92 12.76 -5.01
C ARG A 65 -3.71 11.62 -5.62
N PHE A 66 -3.17 10.89 -6.59
CA PHE A 66 -3.84 9.74 -7.16
C PHE A 66 -4.05 8.64 -6.10
N SER A 67 -3.02 8.31 -5.32
CA SER A 67 -3.11 7.34 -4.22
C SER A 67 -4.18 7.71 -3.18
N TRP A 68 -4.23 8.98 -2.77
CA TRP A 68 -5.29 9.48 -1.88
C TRP A 68 -6.67 9.48 -2.52
N HIS A 69 -6.79 9.85 -3.80
CA HIS A 69 -8.06 9.82 -4.52
C HIS A 69 -8.59 8.39 -4.62
N ALA A 70 -7.71 7.42 -4.87
CA ALA A 70 -8.04 6.00 -4.87
C ALA A 70 -8.53 5.53 -3.50
N PHE A 71 -7.81 5.86 -2.42
CA PHE A 71 -8.23 5.53 -1.06
C PHE A 71 -9.60 6.14 -0.72
N LEU A 72 -9.78 7.44 -0.98
CA LEU A 72 -11.06 8.13 -0.74
C LEU A 72 -12.19 7.50 -1.56
N TRP A 73 -11.96 7.16 -2.83
CA TRP A 73 -12.97 6.53 -3.69
C TRP A 73 -13.36 5.12 -3.21
N LEU A 74 -12.37 4.32 -2.81
CA LEU A 74 -12.57 2.96 -2.28
C LEU A 74 -13.29 2.96 -0.93
N THR A 75 -13.09 4.02 -0.13
CA THR A 75 -13.64 4.13 1.21
C THR A 75 -14.90 5.00 1.31
N ASP A 76 -15.26 5.67 0.21
CA ASP A 76 -16.51 6.42 0.10
C ASP A 76 -17.72 5.48 0.21
N ASN A 77 -18.82 6.05 0.70
CA ASN A 77 -20.06 5.30 0.88
C ASN A 77 -20.68 4.93 -0.47
N PHE A 78 -20.79 3.63 -0.71
CA PHE A 78 -21.47 3.04 -1.85
C PHE A 78 -22.50 2.03 -1.34
N ASN A 79 -23.79 2.38 -1.47
CA ASN A 79 -24.90 1.55 -0.98
C ASN A 79 -24.84 1.21 0.52
N GLY A 80 -24.38 2.14 1.36
CA GLY A 80 -24.39 1.99 2.82
C GLY A 80 -23.13 1.35 3.41
N ALA A 81 -22.13 1.05 2.59
CA ALA A 81 -20.84 0.51 3.02
C ALA A 81 -19.69 1.12 2.20
N PRO A 82 -18.43 1.00 2.63
CA PRO A 82 -17.29 1.39 1.80
C PRO A 82 -17.29 0.64 0.47
N ARG A 83 -16.99 1.35 -0.62
CA ARG A 83 -16.99 0.79 -1.98
C ARG A 83 -16.13 -0.46 -2.15
N PHE A 84 -15.00 -0.58 -1.45
CA PHE A 84 -14.16 -1.78 -1.58
C PHE A 84 -14.91 -3.08 -1.22
N ASN A 85 -15.98 -3.01 -0.42
CA ASN A 85 -16.84 -4.17 -0.10
C ASN A 85 -17.57 -4.72 -1.34
N SER A 86 -17.81 -3.90 -2.37
CA SER A 86 -18.46 -4.34 -3.62
C SER A 86 -17.50 -4.92 -4.65
N LEU A 87 -16.19 -4.92 -4.37
CA LEU A 87 -15.20 -5.55 -5.24
C LEU A 87 -15.29 -7.09 -5.15
N TYR A 88 -14.71 -7.77 -6.12
CA TYR A 88 -14.56 -9.22 -6.10
C TYR A 88 -13.46 -9.63 -5.13
N SER A 89 -13.52 -10.86 -4.60
CA SER A 89 -12.37 -11.50 -3.97
C SER A 89 -11.37 -11.96 -5.04
N ASP A 90 -10.13 -12.21 -4.64
CA ASP A 90 -9.09 -12.73 -5.54
C ASP A 90 -9.42 -14.11 -6.12
N ALA A 91 -10.29 -14.90 -5.47
CA ALA A 91 -10.82 -16.14 -6.02
C ALA A 91 -11.57 -15.95 -7.35
N ALA A 92 -12.12 -14.75 -7.61
CA ALA A 92 -12.92 -14.46 -8.79
C ALA A 92 -12.15 -14.44 -10.12
N ILE A 93 -10.81 -14.53 -10.09
CA ILE A 93 -10.02 -14.76 -11.30
C ILE A 93 -10.37 -16.10 -11.97
N ASP A 94 -10.93 -17.06 -11.20
CA ASP A 94 -11.45 -18.31 -11.71
C ASP A 94 -12.92 -18.11 -12.14
N PRO A 95 -13.27 -18.34 -13.42
CA PRO A 95 -14.65 -18.17 -13.88
C PRO A 95 -15.63 -19.13 -13.20
N ASN A 96 -15.14 -20.21 -12.57
CA ASN A 96 -15.97 -21.18 -11.85
C ASN A 96 -16.01 -20.94 -10.33
N ALA A 97 -15.47 -19.81 -9.83
CA ALA A 97 -15.53 -19.48 -8.41
C ALA A 97 -16.99 -19.44 -7.93
N ALA A 98 -17.32 -20.26 -6.92
CA ALA A 98 -18.69 -20.38 -6.42
C ALA A 98 -19.19 -19.10 -5.74
N ALA A 99 -18.29 -18.37 -5.06
CA ALA A 99 -18.60 -17.17 -4.31
C ALA A 99 -17.58 -16.04 -4.62
N PRO A 100 -17.61 -15.47 -5.85
CA PRO A 100 -16.59 -14.53 -6.33
C PRO A 100 -16.60 -13.18 -5.62
N THR A 101 -17.64 -12.90 -4.82
CA THR A 101 -17.78 -11.66 -4.03
C THR A 101 -17.79 -11.94 -2.52
N GLU A 102 -17.58 -13.19 -2.08
CA GLU A 102 -17.45 -13.49 -0.66
C GLU A 102 -16.04 -13.12 -0.19
N HIS A 103 -15.98 -12.23 0.80
CA HIS A 103 -14.73 -11.78 1.42
C HIS A 103 -14.49 -12.55 2.71
N VAL A 104 -13.66 -13.59 2.62
CA VAL A 104 -13.15 -14.34 3.78
C VAL A 104 -11.76 -13.81 4.12
N LEU A 105 -11.48 -13.60 5.40
CA LEU A 105 -10.13 -13.28 5.85
C LEU A 105 -9.33 -14.57 6.02
N ASP A 106 -8.42 -14.79 5.08
CA ASP A 106 -7.74 -16.06 4.82
C ASP A 106 -6.21 -15.93 4.67
N GLY A 107 -5.65 -14.75 4.95
CA GLY A 107 -4.21 -14.54 5.04
C GLY A 107 -3.77 -14.10 6.43
N VAL A 108 -2.83 -14.79 7.07
CA VAL A 108 -2.23 -14.35 8.36
C VAL A 108 -0.72 -14.21 8.33
N GLN A 109 -0.06 -14.88 7.39
CA GLN A 109 1.38 -14.83 7.23
C GLN A 109 1.77 -13.53 6.52
N GLN A 110 2.72 -12.82 7.13
CA GLN A 110 3.32 -11.61 6.57
C GLN A 110 4.18 -11.96 5.35
N ALA A 111 4.35 -10.98 4.45
CA ALA A 111 5.12 -11.15 3.22
C ALA A 111 6.53 -11.68 3.52
N ASP A 112 6.97 -12.70 2.76
CA ASP A 112 8.33 -13.28 2.72
C ASP A 112 9.00 -13.69 4.05
N SER A 113 8.23 -13.74 5.14
CA SER A 113 8.75 -13.97 6.49
C SER A 113 8.08 -15.14 7.21
N LEU A 114 6.91 -15.58 6.74
CA LEU A 114 6.04 -16.60 7.36
C LEU A 114 5.57 -16.27 8.80
N GLY A 115 6.01 -15.15 9.36
CA GLY A 115 5.60 -14.69 10.67
C GLY A 115 4.15 -14.23 10.67
N ILE A 116 3.54 -14.24 11.85
CA ILE A 116 2.17 -13.74 12.06
C ILE A 116 2.27 -12.53 12.96
N VAL A 117 1.64 -11.41 12.58
CA VAL A 117 1.49 -10.28 13.51
C VAL A 117 0.45 -10.68 14.55
N VAL A 118 0.90 -10.78 15.79
CA VAL A 118 0.07 -11.09 16.96
C VAL A 118 -0.15 -9.79 17.73
N ASP A 119 -1.40 -9.35 17.83
CA ASP A 119 -1.76 -8.11 18.50
C ASP A 119 -1.58 -8.18 20.03
N GLN A 120 -1.79 -7.05 20.72
CA GLN A 120 -1.61 -6.98 22.17
C GLN A 120 -2.59 -7.85 22.98
N ASN A 121 -3.65 -8.36 22.34
CA ASN A 121 -4.61 -9.30 22.92
C ASN A 121 -4.30 -10.76 22.52
N GLY A 122 -3.16 -11.01 21.88
CA GLY A 122 -2.78 -12.35 21.43
C GLY A 122 -3.54 -12.83 20.19
N ARG A 123 -4.24 -11.96 19.45
CA ARG A 123 -4.98 -12.35 18.23
C ARG A 123 -4.15 -12.08 16.99
N ALA A 124 -4.29 -12.95 15.98
CA ALA A 124 -3.65 -12.73 14.69
C ALA A 124 -4.26 -11.53 13.97
N VAL A 125 -3.42 -10.77 13.28
CA VAL A 125 -3.87 -9.85 12.22
C VAL A 125 -4.15 -10.67 10.97
N TYR A 126 -5.35 -10.50 10.43
CA TYR A 126 -5.81 -11.16 9.23
C TYR A 126 -5.72 -10.23 8.02
N THR A 127 -5.64 -10.80 6.83
CA THR A 127 -5.63 -10.10 5.56
C THR A 127 -6.56 -10.80 4.58
N ASN A 128 -7.00 -10.04 3.58
CA ASN A 128 -7.67 -10.57 2.40
C ASN A 128 -7.39 -9.69 1.20
N MET A 129 -7.67 -10.20 0.00
CA MET A 129 -7.40 -9.53 -1.27
C MET A 129 -8.69 -9.28 -2.04
N TYR A 130 -8.76 -8.12 -2.70
CA TYR A 130 -9.87 -7.67 -3.52
C TYR A 130 -9.36 -7.31 -4.91
N ILE A 131 -10.21 -7.50 -5.92
CA ILE A 131 -9.95 -7.11 -7.31
C ILE A 131 -11.19 -6.46 -7.92
N ASN A 132 -10.99 -5.49 -8.82
CA ASN A 132 -12.11 -4.95 -9.60
C ASN A 132 -12.44 -5.83 -10.81
N SER A 133 -13.54 -5.50 -11.52
CA SER A 133 -13.96 -6.21 -12.73
C SER A 133 -12.91 -6.18 -13.83
N ILE A 134 -12.19 -5.06 -14.00
CA ILE A 134 -11.15 -4.91 -15.03
C ILE A 134 -10.04 -5.93 -14.83
N TYR A 135 -9.52 -6.05 -13.60
CA TYR A 135 -8.51 -7.04 -13.26
C TYR A 135 -9.03 -8.47 -13.48
N ARG A 136 -10.25 -8.76 -12.99
CA ARG A 136 -10.89 -10.07 -13.13
C ARG A 136 -11.03 -10.48 -14.60
N ASP A 137 -11.61 -9.61 -15.42
CA ASP A 137 -11.93 -9.90 -16.81
C ASP A 137 -10.65 -10.02 -17.65
N PHE A 138 -9.60 -9.25 -17.31
CA PHE A 138 -8.27 -9.43 -17.86
C PHE A 138 -7.70 -10.83 -17.56
N ALA A 139 -7.77 -11.28 -16.30
CA ALA A 139 -7.26 -12.59 -15.91
C ALA A 139 -8.02 -13.74 -16.59
N ILE A 140 -9.35 -13.65 -16.69
CA ILE A 140 -10.20 -14.66 -17.33
C ILE A 140 -9.95 -14.71 -18.83
N SER A 141 -9.97 -13.56 -19.51
CA SER A 141 -9.80 -13.47 -20.97
C SER A 141 -8.46 -14.03 -21.44
N ASN A 142 -7.41 -13.83 -20.63
CA ASN A 142 -6.07 -14.37 -20.88
C ASN A 142 -5.84 -15.78 -20.30
N ARG A 143 -6.87 -16.40 -19.68
CA ARG A 143 -6.82 -17.72 -19.03
C ARG A 143 -5.74 -17.85 -17.94
N LEU A 144 -5.40 -16.75 -17.27
CA LEU A 144 -4.33 -16.66 -16.26
C LEU A 144 -4.66 -17.41 -14.96
N TYR A 145 -5.91 -17.86 -14.79
CA TYR A 145 -6.32 -18.75 -13.70
C TYR A 145 -5.86 -20.21 -13.90
N THR A 146 -5.24 -20.53 -15.04
CA THR A 146 -4.71 -21.86 -15.36
C THR A 146 -3.19 -21.86 -15.49
N ARG A 147 -2.55 -22.99 -15.18
CA ARG A 147 -1.10 -23.16 -15.40
C ARG A 147 -0.70 -22.97 -16.86
N ALA A 148 -1.48 -23.50 -17.79
CA ALA A 148 -1.21 -23.38 -19.22
C ALA A 148 -1.33 -21.92 -19.70
N GLY A 149 -2.35 -21.19 -19.26
CA GLY A 149 -2.52 -19.78 -19.61
C GLY A 149 -1.38 -18.91 -19.10
N MET A 150 -0.97 -19.09 -17.83
CA MET A 150 0.19 -18.37 -17.28
C MET A 150 1.48 -18.66 -18.05
N LYS A 151 1.76 -19.92 -18.40
CA LYS A 151 2.95 -20.27 -19.19
C LYS A 151 2.94 -19.67 -20.59
N ASN A 152 1.79 -19.75 -21.27
CA ASN A 152 1.62 -19.32 -22.66
C ASN A 152 1.44 -17.80 -22.82
N ALA A 153 1.13 -17.08 -21.75
CA ALA A 153 1.03 -15.62 -21.80
C ALA A 153 2.32 -14.99 -22.32
N SER A 154 2.18 -13.95 -23.16
CA SER A 154 3.32 -13.15 -23.61
C SER A 154 4.13 -12.64 -22.41
N PRO A 155 5.47 -12.65 -22.45
CA PRO A 155 6.28 -12.02 -21.41
C PRO A 155 5.90 -10.56 -21.14
N LYS A 156 5.56 -9.83 -22.22
CA LYS A 156 5.12 -8.42 -22.18
C LYS A 156 3.60 -8.25 -22.13
N LEU A 157 2.88 -9.24 -21.60
CA LEU A 157 1.47 -9.05 -21.35
C LEU A 157 1.34 -8.07 -20.17
N GLU A 158 0.72 -6.93 -20.41
CA GLU A 158 0.46 -5.91 -19.40
C GLU A 158 -0.99 -6.02 -18.92
N PHE A 159 -1.24 -5.66 -17.66
CA PHE A 159 -2.60 -5.53 -17.16
C PHE A 159 -3.35 -4.40 -17.89
N THR A 160 -4.65 -4.56 -18.09
CA THR A 160 -5.49 -3.48 -18.64
C THR A 160 -5.47 -2.26 -17.73
N ASP A 161 -5.37 -1.06 -18.31
CA ASP A 161 -5.54 0.20 -17.59
C ASP A 161 -6.82 0.19 -16.75
N GLY A 162 -6.70 0.62 -15.49
CA GLY A 162 -7.76 0.57 -14.51
C GLY A 162 -7.85 -0.74 -13.73
N ALA A 163 -7.07 -1.77 -14.07
CA ALA A 163 -6.97 -2.98 -13.24
C ALA A 163 -6.51 -2.62 -11.83
N LEU A 164 -7.28 -3.04 -10.83
CA LEU A 164 -7.07 -2.72 -9.43
C LEU A 164 -6.96 -4.01 -8.63
N SER A 165 -5.94 -4.08 -7.78
CA SER A 165 -5.90 -5.04 -6.68
C SER A 165 -5.66 -4.32 -5.35
N LEU A 166 -6.31 -4.83 -4.30
CA LEU A 166 -6.26 -4.27 -2.97
C LEU A 166 -6.02 -5.39 -1.96
N LYS A 167 -5.07 -5.22 -1.05
CA LYS A 167 -4.91 -6.10 0.11
C LYS A 167 -5.25 -5.32 1.36
N ALA A 168 -6.20 -5.81 2.15
CA ALA A 168 -6.60 -5.20 3.41
C ALA A 168 -6.05 -6.00 4.59
N ALA A 169 -5.69 -5.31 5.66
CA ALA A 169 -5.28 -5.90 6.93
C ALA A 169 -6.27 -5.53 8.04
N TRP A 170 -6.60 -6.50 8.89
CA TRP A 170 -7.67 -6.45 9.87
C TRP A 170 -7.21 -7.02 11.21
N LYS A 171 -7.42 -6.28 12.30
CA LYS A 171 -7.34 -6.85 13.64
C LYS A 171 -8.69 -7.38 14.08
N ILE A 172 -8.70 -8.46 14.86
CA ILE A 172 -9.90 -8.88 15.56
C ILE A 172 -10.18 -7.88 16.69
N VAL A 173 -11.43 -7.50 16.87
CA VAL A 173 -11.86 -6.60 17.94
C VAL A 173 -12.17 -7.45 19.18
N GLY A 174 -11.47 -7.18 20.27
CA GLY A 174 -11.71 -7.83 21.57
C GLY A 174 -13.00 -7.35 22.24
N ALA A 175 -13.41 -8.05 23.29
CA ALA A 175 -14.50 -7.58 24.13
C ALA A 175 -14.09 -6.27 24.83
N ASN A 176 -14.97 -5.26 24.80
CA ASN A 176 -14.77 -3.93 25.41
C ASN A 176 -13.62 -3.10 24.84
N GLU A 177 -13.07 -3.46 23.67
CA GLU A 177 -12.03 -2.66 23.04
C GLU A 177 -12.60 -1.38 22.41
N ASP A 178 -11.93 -0.24 22.65
CA ASP A 178 -12.32 1.02 22.03
C ASP A 178 -12.07 0.96 20.52
N THR A 179 -13.16 1.11 19.76
CA THR A 179 -13.16 1.08 18.30
C THR A 179 -13.62 2.39 17.69
N SER A 180 -13.78 3.45 18.48
CA SER A 180 -14.30 4.75 18.04
C SER A 180 -13.48 5.41 16.91
N ARG A 181 -12.20 5.05 16.81
CA ARG A 181 -11.27 5.56 15.78
C ARG A 181 -11.09 4.63 14.58
N PHE A 182 -11.67 3.43 14.61
CA PHE A 182 -11.50 2.44 13.55
C PHE A 182 -12.74 2.31 12.68
N TYR A 183 -12.54 2.06 11.39
CA TYR A 183 -13.59 1.43 10.60
C TYR A 183 -13.74 -0.03 11.06
N THR A 184 -14.93 -0.39 11.55
CA THR A 184 -15.23 -1.76 11.98
C THR A 184 -16.36 -2.38 11.19
N THR A 185 -16.26 -3.68 10.96
CA THR A 185 -17.31 -4.49 10.35
C THR A 185 -17.29 -5.90 10.94
N THR A 186 -18.26 -6.72 10.56
CA THR A 186 -18.27 -8.16 10.82
C THR A 186 -17.68 -8.88 9.61
N ALA A 187 -16.75 -9.81 9.83
CA ALA A 187 -16.11 -10.58 8.78
C ALA A 187 -16.05 -12.07 9.12
N LYS A 188 -16.04 -12.91 8.09
CA LYS A 188 -15.76 -14.34 8.19
C LYS A 188 -14.24 -14.55 8.19
N ILE A 189 -13.72 -15.25 9.18
CA ILE A 189 -12.29 -15.61 9.27
C ILE A 189 -12.11 -17.12 9.16
N GLN A 190 -10.96 -17.54 8.67
CA GLN A 190 -10.51 -18.93 8.79
C GLN A 190 -9.74 -19.11 10.11
N LEU A 191 -10.13 -20.11 10.90
CA LEU A 191 -9.50 -20.39 12.17
C LEU A 191 -8.12 -21.01 11.96
N LEU A 192 -7.18 -20.60 12.81
CA LEU A 192 -5.82 -21.08 12.79
C LEU A 192 -5.69 -22.39 13.57
N SER A 193 -4.75 -23.22 13.14
CA SER A 193 -4.33 -24.42 13.84
C SER A 193 -2.81 -24.58 13.77
N LYS A 194 -2.29 -25.54 14.51
CA LYS A 194 -0.95 -26.06 14.26
C LYS A 194 -0.96 -26.81 12.92
N VAL A 195 -0.04 -26.45 12.04
CA VAL A 195 0.16 -27.08 10.73
C VAL A 195 1.63 -27.51 10.66
N GLY A 196 1.88 -28.79 10.93
CA GLY A 196 3.24 -29.30 11.12
C GLY A 196 3.94 -28.61 12.30
N ASN A 197 5.06 -27.94 12.03
CA ASN A 197 5.83 -27.19 13.02
C ASN A 197 5.48 -25.70 13.08
N SER A 198 4.49 -25.24 12.30
CA SER A 198 4.09 -23.84 12.21
C SER A 198 2.65 -23.63 12.66
N VAL A 199 2.25 -22.37 12.83
CA VAL A 199 0.84 -21.97 12.99
C VAL A 199 0.35 -21.36 11.69
N GLY A 200 -0.86 -21.71 11.27
CA GLY A 200 -1.43 -21.17 10.04
C GLY A 200 -2.87 -21.64 9.82
N ILE A 201 -3.37 -21.40 8.62
CA ILE A 201 -4.68 -21.87 8.18
C ILE A 201 -4.52 -23.32 7.70
N PRO A 202 -5.25 -24.29 8.29
CA PRO A 202 -5.20 -25.68 7.83
C PRO A 202 -5.90 -25.87 6.49
N PRO A 203 -5.64 -26.98 5.76
CA PRO A 203 -6.24 -27.23 4.44
C PRO A 203 -7.78 -27.25 4.41
N GLN A 204 -8.42 -27.58 5.53
CA GLN A 204 -9.87 -27.60 5.70
C GLN A 204 -10.24 -26.74 6.92
N PRO A 205 -10.17 -25.41 6.79
CA PRO A 205 -10.32 -24.53 7.93
C PRO A 205 -11.78 -24.44 8.37
N ARG A 206 -12.02 -24.53 9.68
CA ARG A 206 -13.27 -24.05 10.27
C ARG A 206 -13.32 -22.53 10.15
N THR A 207 -14.51 -21.97 10.01
CA THR A 207 -14.71 -20.52 9.97
C THR A 207 -15.39 -19.99 11.22
N ALA A 208 -15.14 -18.73 11.54
CA ALA A 208 -15.90 -17.97 12.54
C ALA A 208 -16.27 -16.59 11.99
N THR A 209 -17.37 -16.05 12.49
CA THR A 209 -17.78 -14.67 12.21
C THR A 209 -17.41 -13.79 13.40
N VAL A 210 -16.57 -12.79 13.18
CA VAL A 210 -16.04 -11.92 14.24
C VAL A 210 -16.12 -10.45 13.85
N LYS A 211 -16.16 -9.57 14.85
CA LYS A 211 -15.97 -8.13 14.64
C LYS A 211 -14.48 -7.86 14.37
N VAL A 212 -14.20 -7.12 13.32
CA VAL A 212 -12.84 -6.73 12.91
C VAL A 212 -12.73 -5.22 12.74
N ALA A 213 -11.51 -4.71 12.87
CA ALA A 213 -11.16 -3.32 12.62
C ALA A 213 -10.10 -3.26 11.53
N LEU A 214 -10.31 -2.39 10.53
CA LEU A 214 -9.34 -2.18 9.45
C LEU A 214 -8.11 -1.47 10.02
N VAL A 215 -6.92 -1.99 9.73
CA VAL A 215 -5.65 -1.43 10.21
C VAL A 215 -4.68 -1.05 9.08
N GLY A 216 -4.88 -1.54 7.86
CA GLY A 216 -4.07 -1.06 6.73
C GLY A 216 -4.55 -1.58 5.38
N PHE A 217 -4.05 -0.93 4.33
CA PHE A 217 -4.26 -1.29 2.94
C PHE A 217 -2.96 -1.21 2.14
N HIS A 218 -2.80 -2.14 1.21
CA HIS A 218 -2.02 -1.96 0.00
C HIS A 218 -2.96 -1.82 -1.19
N ILE A 219 -2.81 -0.77 -1.98
CA ILE A 219 -3.59 -0.51 -3.18
C ILE A 219 -2.62 -0.49 -4.37
N ALA A 220 -2.85 -1.35 -5.35
CA ALA A 220 -2.13 -1.37 -6.62
C ALA A 220 -3.11 -1.11 -7.76
N TRP A 221 -2.98 0.06 -8.40
CA TRP A 221 -3.88 0.49 -9.48
C TRP A 221 -3.09 0.76 -10.75
N VAL A 222 -3.39 0.00 -11.81
CA VAL A 222 -2.80 0.17 -13.14
C VAL A 222 -3.39 1.41 -13.79
N VAL A 223 -2.53 2.27 -14.31
CA VAL A 223 -2.91 3.55 -14.92
C VAL A 223 -2.13 3.73 -16.20
N ASN A 224 -2.70 4.49 -17.13
CA ASN A 224 -2.09 4.73 -18.43
C ASN A 224 -0.68 5.29 -18.26
N GLY A 225 0.28 4.63 -18.91
CA GLY A 225 1.70 4.96 -18.82
C GLY A 225 2.42 4.38 -17.59
N HIS A 226 1.76 3.60 -16.74
CA HIS A 226 2.36 2.86 -15.61
C HIS A 226 1.78 1.42 -15.55
N PRO A 227 2.19 0.53 -16.48
CA PRO A 227 1.73 -0.86 -16.53
C PRO A 227 2.12 -1.67 -15.29
N GLU A 228 3.13 -1.22 -14.53
CA GLU A 228 3.53 -1.80 -13.26
C GLU A 228 2.56 -1.48 -12.11
N ALA A 229 1.58 -0.59 -12.33
CA ALA A 229 0.68 0.02 -11.35
C ALA A 229 1.35 1.04 -10.41
N ILE A 230 0.54 1.94 -9.85
CA ILE A 230 0.93 2.75 -8.70
C ILE A 230 0.62 1.96 -7.44
N TRP A 231 1.63 1.72 -6.60
CA TRP A 231 1.50 0.96 -5.37
C TRP A 231 1.51 1.90 -4.19
N SER A 232 0.45 1.90 -3.40
CA SER A 232 0.32 2.78 -2.23
C SER A 232 -0.08 2.02 -0.99
N THR A 233 0.42 2.51 0.15
CA THR A 233 0.18 1.93 1.46
C THR A 233 -0.54 2.95 2.33
N PHE A 234 -1.66 2.54 2.91
CA PHE A 234 -2.41 3.30 3.90
C PHE A 234 -2.46 2.54 5.22
N GLU A 235 -2.34 3.24 6.33
CA GLU A 235 -2.37 2.66 7.66
C GLU A 235 -3.20 3.49 8.62
N HIS A 236 -3.79 2.81 9.61
CA HIS A 236 -4.36 3.50 10.76
C HIS A 236 -3.24 4.24 11.53
N VAL A 237 -3.49 5.50 11.89
CA VAL A 237 -2.47 6.40 12.48
C VAL A 237 -1.90 5.91 13.81
N ASP A 238 -2.66 5.09 14.53
CA ASP A 238 -2.26 4.52 15.82
C ASP A 238 -1.69 3.09 15.71
N ASN A 239 -1.31 2.58 14.54
CA ASN A 239 -0.78 1.22 14.40
C ASN A 239 0.51 0.99 15.19
N ALA A 240 1.51 1.83 14.95
CA ALA A 240 2.88 1.64 15.44
C ALA A 240 3.67 2.97 15.41
N PRO A 241 4.62 3.17 16.35
CA PRO A 241 5.52 4.31 16.32
C PRO A 241 6.54 4.18 15.18
N ASP A 242 7.08 5.31 14.76
CA ASP A 242 8.22 5.39 13.83
C ASP A 242 9.54 5.30 14.60
N PHE A 243 10.53 4.60 14.03
CA PHE A 243 11.89 4.67 14.54
C PHE A 243 12.49 6.07 14.33
N LYS A 244 13.27 6.53 15.31
CA LYS A 244 14.09 7.74 15.16
C LYS A 244 15.30 7.46 14.26
N SER A 245 15.81 8.49 13.58
CA SER A 245 16.97 8.36 12.70
C SER A 245 18.24 7.87 13.40
N ASP A 246 18.39 8.18 14.70
CA ASP A 246 19.52 7.82 15.56
C ASP A 246 19.18 6.73 16.60
N GLN A 247 18.06 6.03 16.42
CA GLN A 247 17.54 5.05 17.39
C GLN A 247 18.59 3.98 17.74
N GLN A 248 18.86 3.82 19.03
CA GLN A 248 19.70 2.73 19.53
C GLN A 248 18.87 1.47 19.87
N PRO A 249 19.40 0.25 19.65
CA PRO A 249 18.69 -1.00 19.91
C PRO A 249 18.17 -1.14 21.36
N SER A 250 18.90 -0.61 22.34
CA SER A 250 18.55 -0.70 23.76
C SER A 250 17.53 0.34 24.24
N GLN A 251 17.23 1.35 23.42
CA GLN A 251 16.32 2.44 23.77
C GLN A 251 14.87 2.10 23.43
N PRO A 252 13.90 2.57 24.21
CA PRO A 252 12.49 2.50 23.82
C PRO A 252 12.25 3.33 22.56
N VAL A 253 11.37 2.85 21.69
CA VAL A 253 10.95 3.58 20.48
C VAL A 253 9.95 4.69 20.82
N SER A 254 9.04 4.43 21.77
CA SER A 254 8.03 5.38 22.23
C SER A 254 7.60 5.11 23.67
N ASP A 255 7.29 6.20 24.40
CA ASP A 255 6.70 6.14 25.75
C ASP A 255 5.16 6.02 25.71
N ARG A 256 4.57 6.09 24.52
CA ARG A 256 3.14 5.88 24.26
C ARG A 256 2.91 4.50 23.64
N SER A 257 1.83 3.83 24.09
CA SER A 257 1.32 2.60 23.46
C SER A 257 0.53 2.90 22.18
N PHE A 258 0.62 1.99 21.22
CA PHE A 258 -0.09 1.97 19.95
C PHE A 258 -0.83 0.63 19.81
N THR A 259 -1.62 0.46 18.76
CA THR A 259 -2.41 -0.76 18.50
C THR A 259 -1.55 -2.03 18.52
N PHE A 260 -0.32 -1.96 18.00
CA PHE A 260 0.60 -3.10 17.92
C PHE A 260 1.92 -2.87 18.67
N TYR A 261 1.99 -1.89 19.56
CA TYR A 261 3.19 -1.55 20.32
C TYR A 261 2.86 -1.19 21.76
N LYS A 262 3.56 -1.82 22.70
CA LYS A 262 3.52 -1.48 24.12
C LYS A 262 4.56 -0.40 24.42
N ALA A 263 4.14 0.66 25.12
CA ALA A 263 5.02 1.71 25.62
C ALA A 263 6.29 1.14 26.28
N GLY A 264 7.43 1.75 25.99
CA GLY A 264 8.73 1.36 26.55
C GLY A 264 9.38 0.15 25.90
N THR A 265 8.78 -0.45 24.85
CA THR A 265 9.43 -1.54 24.11
C THR A 265 10.69 -1.03 23.41
N LYS A 266 11.79 -1.75 23.64
CA LYS A 266 13.11 -1.45 23.05
C LYS A 266 13.11 -1.70 21.55
N ALA A 267 13.91 -0.92 20.84
CA ALA A 267 14.11 -1.08 19.41
C ALA A 267 14.54 -2.50 19.00
N SER A 268 15.38 -3.17 19.80
CA SER A 268 15.80 -4.57 19.56
C SER A 268 14.68 -5.59 19.61
N ASP A 269 13.58 -5.25 20.27
CA ASP A 269 12.46 -6.15 20.53
C ASP A 269 11.30 -5.91 19.54
N CYS A 270 11.42 -4.87 18.70
CA CYS A 270 10.48 -4.59 17.62
C CYS A 270 10.66 -5.55 16.44
N ASN A 271 9.56 -5.87 15.76
CA ASN A 271 9.53 -6.60 14.49
C ASN A 271 10.29 -7.94 14.51
N VAL A 272 10.44 -8.56 15.68
CA VAL A 272 11.13 -9.85 15.78
C VAL A 272 10.24 -10.93 15.17
N ASN A 273 10.70 -11.52 14.06
CA ASN A 273 9.97 -12.59 13.37
C ASN A 273 9.67 -13.75 14.33
N ASN A 274 8.43 -14.23 14.34
CA ASN A 274 7.95 -15.31 15.18
C ASN A 274 7.67 -16.62 14.43
N ALA A 275 7.95 -16.70 13.12
CA ALA A 275 7.62 -17.86 12.28
C ALA A 275 8.02 -19.23 12.87
N THR A 276 9.17 -19.31 13.54
CA THR A 276 9.71 -20.56 14.11
C THR A 276 9.31 -20.82 15.57
N ARG A 277 8.64 -19.88 16.23
CA ARG A 277 8.36 -19.92 17.68
C ARG A 277 6.92 -19.57 18.05
N VAL A 278 6.10 -19.18 17.08
CA VAL A 278 4.69 -18.87 17.32
C VAL A 278 3.95 -20.14 17.75
N THR A 279 3.15 -20.02 18.79
CA THR A 279 2.28 -21.09 19.30
C THR A 279 0.85 -20.58 19.38
N ILE A 280 -0.11 -21.51 19.45
CA ILE A 280 -1.54 -21.19 19.49
C ILE A 280 -2.27 -22.10 20.48
N ASP A 281 -3.18 -21.51 21.24
CA ASP A 281 -4.32 -22.23 21.83
C ASP A 281 -5.46 -22.25 20.81
N GLU A 282 -5.67 -23.39 20.16
CA GLU A 282 -6.65 -23.52 19.07
C GLU A 282 -8.10 -23.32 19.53
N LYS A 283 -8.40 -23.52 20.82
CA LYS A 283 -9.74 -23.35 21.36
C LYS A 283 -10.06 -21.86 21.49
N THR A 284 -9.12 -21.08 22.01
CA THR A 284 -9.30 -19.64 22.25
C THR A 284 -8.84 -18.76 21.09
N GLN A 285 -8.07 -19.34 20.15
CA GLN A 285 -7.40 -18.64 19.04
C GLN A 285 -6.44 -17.55 19.55
N ILE A 286 -5.80 -17.80 20.69
CA ILE A 286 -4.77 -16.93 21.29
C ILE A 286 -3.40 -17.45 20.89
N LEU A 287 -2.57 -16.55 20.36
CA LEU A 287 -1.21 -16.80 19.92
C LEU A 287 -0.19 -16.18 20.87
N THR A 288 0.97 -16.80 20.96
CA THR A 288 2.15 -16.23 21.62
C THR A 288 3.40 -16.49 20.77
N PRO A 289 4.42 -15.60 20.79
CA PRO A 289 4.48 -14.33 21.54
C PRO A 289 3.74 -13.18 20.83
N ILE A 290 3.35 -12.17 21.60
CA ILE A 290 2.82 -10.89 21.10
C ILE A 290 3.89 -10.21 20.25
N THR A 291 3.50 -9.67 19.09
CA THR A 291 4.37 -8.87 18.24
C THR A 291 4.42 -7.44 18.76
N GLN A 292 5.63 -6.87 18.85
CA GLN A 292 5.83 -5.44 19.06
C GLN A 292 6.24 -4.83 17.73
N VAL A 293 5.38 -3.98 17.18
CA VAL A 293 5.54 -3.43 15.82
C VAL A 293 6.10 -2.03 15.89
N CYS A 294 7.12 -1.75 15.09
CA CYS A 294 7.74 -0.42 14.96
C CYS A 294 8.01 -0.16 13.47
N ARG A 295 7.74 1.04 12.97
CA ARG A 295 7.92 1.34 11.53
C ARG A 295 9.35 1.80 11.27
N GLN A 296 10.07 1.04 10.45
CA GLN A 296 11.50 1.24 10.13
C GLN A 296 11.76 2.52 9.36
N TYR A 297 10.88 2.86 8.43
CA TYR A 297 11.03 4.04 7.59
C TYR A 297 9.76 4.86 7.62
N GLN A 298 9.83 5.99 8.31
CA GLN A 298 8.80 7.01 8.23
C GLN A 298 8.61 7.40 6.76
N TYR A 299 7.36 7.56 6.34
CA TYR A 299 6.95 7.83 4.96
C TYR A 299 7.53 6.88 3.90
N GLY A 300 7.78 5.62 4.27
CA GLY A 300 8.37 4.60 3.39
C GLY A 300 9.74 5.00 2.84
N GLY A 301 10.50 5.83 3.57
CA GLY A 301 11.84 6.25 3.17
C GLY A 301 11.87 7.21 1.97
N ALA A 302 10.78 7.95 1.75
CA ALA A 302 10.73 9.09 0.84
C ALA A 302 11.87 10.08 1.12
N ASP A 303 12.39 10.73 0.08
CA ASP A 303 13.42 11.76 0.26
C ASP A 303 12.87 12.97 1.01
N THR A 304 13.71 13.56 1.87
CA THR A 304 13.30 14.63 2.80
C THR A 304 13.12 15.99 2.14
N GLU A 305 13.59 16.16 0.89
CA GLU A 305 13.62 17.47 0.21
C GLU A 305 12.39 17.72 -0.67
N ILE A 306 11.86 16.66 -1.28
CA ILE A 306 10.82 16.71 -2.30
C ILE A 306 9.65 15.82 -1.88
N ASN A 307 9.87 14.52 -1.71
CA ASN A 307 8.76 13.58 -1.65
C ASN A 307 8.11 13.48 -0.26
N GLN A 308 8.88 13.46 0.81
CA GLN A 308 8.33 13.44 2.18
C GLN A 308 7.47 14.69 2.47
N PRO A 309 7.91 15.93 2.15
CA PRO A 309 7.05 17.11 2.32
C PRO A 309 5.72 17.03 1.57
N ASN A 310 5.69 16.41 0.38
CA ASN A 310 4.45 16.20 -0.38
C ASN A 310 3.48 15.28 0.37
N ILE A 311 3.97 14.14 0.88
CA ILE A 311 3.16 13.19 1.67
C ILE A 311 2.64 13.86 2.94
N GLU A 312 3.51 14.56 3.68
CA GLU A 312 3.16 15.27 4.91
C GLU A 312 2.06 16.32 4.69
N GLN A 313 2.25 17.18 3.69
CA GLN A 313 1.32 18.26 3.40
C GLN A 313 -0.03 17.74 2.93
N LEU A 314 -0.04 16.74 2.04
CA LEU A 314 -1.27 16.16 1.51
C LEU A 314 -2.04 15.39 2.59
N ASN A 315 -1.33 14.57 3.39
CA ASN A 315 -1.93 13.91 4.57
C ASN A 315 -2.56 14.96 5.49
N SER A 316 -1.83 16.03 5.85
CA SER A 316 -2.34 17.06 6.75
C SER A 316 -3.61 17.75 6.20
N ASP A 317 -3.62 18.11 4.92
CA ASP A 317 -4.78 18.76 4.29
C ASP A 317 -6.01 17.82 4.26
N ILE A 318 -5.83 16.58 3.80
CA ILE A 318 -6.93 15.62 3.70
C ILE A 318 -7.50 15.26 5.07
N LEU A 319 -6.64 14.97 6.05
CA LEU A 319 -7.08 14.64 7.40
C LEU A 319 -7.86 15.81 8.02
N ALA A 320 -7.41 17.05 7.87
CA ALA A 320 -8.14 18.22 8.35
C ALA A 320 -9.53 18.37 7.69
N ARG A 321 -9.66 18.01 6.41
CA ARG A 321 -10.95 18.00 5.69
C ARG A 321 -11.87 16.85 6.13
N LEU A 322 -11.31 15.70 6.49
CA LEU A 322 -12.05 14.54 7.00
C LEU A 322 -12.53 14.75 8.45
N VAL A 323 -11.74 15.43 9.29
CA VAL A 323 -12.16 15.87 10.64
C VAL A 323 -13.44 16.71 10.57
N LYS A 324 -13.47 17.71 9.67
CA LYS A 324 -14.66 18.57 9.45
C LYS A 324 -15.90 17.81 9.02
N ARG A 325 -15.73 16.60 8.47
CA ARG A 325 -16.81 15.70 8.05
C ARG A 325 -17.18 14.66 9.09
N ASN A 326 -16.52 14.66 10.24
CA ASN A 326 -16.63 13.59 11.24
C ASN A 326 -16.46 12.19 10.61
N SER A 327 -15.54 12.07 9.65
CA SER A 327 -15.30 10.82 8.94
C SER A 327 -14.34 9.93 9.72
N VAL A 328 -14.63 8.63 9.83
CA VAL A 328 -13.70 7.65 10.45
C VAL A 328 -12.36 7.59 9.70
N TRP A 329 -12.35 7.94 8.41
CA TRP A 329 -11.17 7.95 7.57
C TRP A 329 -10.13 9.00 7.98
N GLN A 330 -10.48 9.93 8.88
CA GLN A 330 -9.52 10.86 9.51
C GLN A 330 -8.44 10.15 10.35
N TYR A 331 -8.59 8.86 10.63
CA TYR A 331 -7.63 8.05 11.38
C TYR A 331 -6.77 7.13 10.49
N TYR A 332 -6.80 7.33 9.17
CA TYR A 332 -6.00 6.58 8.21
C TYR A 332 -5.17 7.55 7.38
N ARG A 333 -3.89 7.26 7.18
CA ARG A 333 -2.97 8.12 6.40
C ARG A 333 -2.21 7.32 5.36
N GLU A 334 -1.80 7.99 4.29
CA GLU A 334 -0.83 7.44 3.35
C GLU A 334 0.52 7.34 4.06
N VAL A 335 1.11 6.14 4.06
CA VAL A 335 2.52 5.94 4.43
C VAL A 335 3.39 6.37 3.26
N GLY A 336 3.04 5.96 2.05
CA GLY A 336 3.66 6.43 0.82
C GLY A 336 3.12 5.69 -0.39
N ALA A 337 3.67 6.04 -1.55
CA ALA A 337 3.43 5.38 -2.82
C ALA A 337 4.75 5.17 -3.58
N VAL A 338 4.81 4.12 -4.40
CA VAL A 338 5.94 3.82 -5.30
C VAL A 338 5.46 3.56 -6.71
N TRP A 339 6.30 3.95 -7.67
CA TRP A 339 6.12 3.78 -9.11
C TRP A 339 7.48 3.67 -9.80
N ILE A 340 7.48 3.23 -11.07
CA ILE A 340 8.68 3.21 -11.89
C ILE A 340 8.77 4.51 -12.69
N LYS A 341 9.96 5.12 -12.71
CA LYS A 341 10.28 6.23 -13.60
C LYS A 341 10.53 5.71 -15.02
N ASP A 342 9.91 6.32 -16.01
CA ASP A 342 10.03 5.97 -17.43
C ASP A 342 9.72 4.47 -17.67
N PRO A 343 8.53 3.98 -17.26
CA PRO A 343 8.24 2.54 -17.20
C PRO A 343 8.23 1.86 -18.55
N VAL A 344 7.91 2.58 -19.64
CA VAL A 344 8.01 2.04 -21.02
C VAL A 344 9.42 1.51 -21.33
N GLU A 345 10.46 2.12 -20.74
CA GLU A 345 11.85 1.69 -20.93
C GLU A 345 12.32 0.74 -19.82
N ARG A 346 11.86 0.96 -18.58
CA ARG A 346 12.43 0.29 -17.40
C ARG A 346 11.63 -0.89 -16.87
N PHE A 347 10.32 -0.96 -17.11
CA PHE A 347 9.53 -2.11 -16.72
C PHE A 347 9.51 -3.11 -17.86
N HIS A 348 10.04 -4.30 -17.60
CA HIS A 348 10.18 -5.35 -18.59
C HIS A 348 10.15 -6.72 -17.90
N PRO A 349 10.03 -7.84 -18.62
CA PRO A 349 10.18 -9.18 -18.05
C PRO A 349 11.58 -9.36 -17.45
N ASP A 350 11.70 -10.14 -16.36
CA ASP A 350 12.98 -10.36 -15.67
C ASP A 350 13.61 -9.09 -15.06
N TRP A 351 12.76 -8.16 -14.63
CA TRP A 351 13.14 -6.98 -13.89
C TRP A 351 12.90 -7.16 -12.39
N SER A 352 13.80 -6.62 -11.57
CA SER A 352 13.64 -6.46 -10.13
C SER A 352 14.42 -5.24 -9.64
N PRO A 353 13.91 -4.52 -8.64
CA PRO A 353 14.62 -3.39 -8.01
C PRO A 353 15.93 -3.80 -7.33
N ASN A 354 16.15 -5.10 -7.06
CA ASN A 354 17.44 -5.58 -6.57
C ASN A 354 18.56 -5.48 -7.62
N PHE A 355 18.21 -5.44 -8.91
CA PHE A 355 19.16 -5.28 -10.03
C PHE A 355 19.10 -3.89 -10.67
N ASP A 356 17.92 -3.27 -10.69
CA ASP A 356 17.70 -1.90 -11.19
C ASP A 356 16.87 -1.07 -10.20
N SER A 357 17.51 -0.64 -9.11
CA SER A 357 16.88 0.20 -8.10
C SER A 357 16.67 1.65 -8.56
N PHE A 358 17.39 2.10 -9.60
CA PHE A 358 17.33 3.48 -10.09
C PHE A 358 16.01 3.81 -10.79
N ALA A 359 15.21 2.80 -11.11
CA ALA A 359 13.87 2.92 -11.64
C ALA A 359 12.86 3.44 -10.60
N ILE A 360 13.03 3.11 -9.32
CA ILE A 360 12.00 3.33 -8.29
C ILE A 360 11.90 4.80 -7.87
N ARG A 361 10.68 5.33 -7.78
CA ARG A 361 10.38 6.68 -7.27
C ARG A 361 9.34 6.65 -6.15
N GLY A 362 9.15 7.80 -5.50
CA GLY A 362 8.24 7.96 -4.37
C GLY A 362 8.88 7.54 -3.05
N ALA A 363 8.36 6.45 -2.46
CA ALA A 363 8.79 5.91 -1.17
C ALA A 363 9.58 4.60 -1.32
N PRO A 364 10.88 4.63 -1.67
CA PRO A 364 11.64 3.44 -2.10
C PRO A 364 11.90 2.39 -1.01
N LYS A 365 11.43 2.61 0.22
CA LYS A 365 11.49 1.67 1.35
C LYS A 365 10.08 1.44 1.95
N LEU A 366 9.06 1.48 1.10
CA LEU A 366 7.66 1.35 1.48
C LEU A 366 7.33 -0.07 1.96
N SER A 367 7.49 -0.27 3.25
CA SER A 367 7.02 -1.45 3.98
C SER A 367 6.07 -1.03 5.08
N ASN A 368 4.96 -1.74 5.22
CA ASN A 368 3.94 -1.35 6.16
C ASN A 368 4.07 -2.12 7.50
N SER A 369 3.35 -1.66 8.51
CA SER A 369 3.40 -2.17 9.89
C SER A 369 2.57 -3.44 10.11
N VAL A 370 1.82 -3.93 9.12
CA VAL A 370 0.82 -5.01 9.30
C VAL A 370 0.76 -6.05 8.16
N ILE A 371 1.60 -5.92 7.13
CA ILE A 371 1.74 -6.81 5.97
C ILE A 371 3.23 -7.17 5.72
N GLU A 372 4.18 -6.22 5.83
CA GLU A 372 5.65 -6.44 5.71
C GLU A 372 6.40 -6.28 7.05
N THR A 373 5.72 -6.47 8.17
CA THR A 373 6.25 -6.18 9.53
C THR A 373 7.66 -6.71 9.79
N PHE A 374 7.95 -7.95 9.38
CA PHE A 374 9.17 -8.66 9.72
C PHE A 374 10.31 -8.52 8.69
N THR A 375 10.06 -7.83 7.56
CA THR A 375 11.04 -7.68 6.47
C THR A 375 11.51 -6.25 6.29
N GLN A 376 10.99 -5.29 7.06
CA GLN A 376 11.29 -3.86 6.88
C GLN A 376 12.80 -3.52 6.95
N ASN A 377 13.60 -4.26 7.73
CA ASN A 377 15.04 -4.03 7.83
C ASN A 377 15.88 -4.80 6.79
N GLN A 378 15.25 -5.65 5.96
CA GLN A 378 15.93 -6.42 4.91
C GLN A 378 15.88 -5.62 3.61
N VAL A 379 17.01 -5.07 3.17
CA VAL A 379 17.09 -4.22 1.95
C VAL A 379 16.50 -4.89 0.72
N SER A 380 16.65 -6.21 0.58
CA SER A 380 16.09 -6.96 -0.55
C SER A 380 14.57 -7.15 -0.48
N LYS A 381 13.91 -6.76 0.61
CA LYS A 381 12.49 -7.03 0.91
C LYS A 381 11.71 -5.85 1.50
N ASN A 382 12.31 -4.66 1.56
CA ASN A 382 11.76 -3.53 2.30
C ASN A 382 10.96 -2.54 1.45
N GLN A 383 10.48 -2.95 0.27
CA GLN A 383 9.60 -2.13 -0.57
C GLN A 383 8.70 -3.00 -1.48
N CYS A 384 7.63 -2.43 -2.02
CA CYS A 384 6.58 -3.17 -2.76
C CYS A 384 7.14 -4.05 -3.89
N PHE A 385 7.95 -3.48 -4.79
CA PHE A 385 8.55 -4.16 -5.93
C PHE A 385 9.62 -5.19 -5.53
N SER A 386 10.03 -5.27 -4.26
CA SER A 386 10.95 -6.35 -3.81
C SER A 386 10.25 -7.69 -3.95
N CYS A 387 8.94 -7.73 -3.64
CA CYS A 387 8.08 -8.89 -3.81
C CYS A 387 7.35 -8.86 -5.16
N HIS A 388 6.84 -7.69 -5.54
CA HIS A 388 6.04 -7.47 -6.74
C HIS A 388 6.92 -7.11 -7.94
N ASN A 389 7.63 -8.08 -8.50
CA ASN A 389 8.49 -7.87 -9.67
C ASN A 389 8.20 -8.86 -10.79
N SER A 390 8.89 -8.70 -11.92
CA SER A 390 8.66 -9.48 -13.14
C SER A 390 9.70 -10.60 -13.32
N MET A 391 10.53 -10.89 -12.31
CA MET A 391 11.49 -12.00 -12.34
C MET A 391 10.80 -13.35 -12.56
N ALA A 392 11.53 -14.28 -13.18
CA ALA A 392 11.15 -15.68 -13.21
C ALA A 392 10.83 -16.23 -11.80
N VAL A 393 9.90 -17.18 -11.73
CA VAL A 393 9.64 -17.98 -10.54
C VAL A 393 10.39 -19.28 -10.70
N THR A 394 11.47 -19.43 -9.94
CA THR A 394 12.37 -20.59 -10.04
C THR A 394 12.54 -21.36 -8.75
N ASP A 395 12.19 -20.75 -7.62
CA ASP A 395 12.22 -21.38 -6.30
C ASP A 395 11.09 -22.41 -6.09
N THR A 396 11.24 -23.57 -6.74
CA THR A 396 10.31 -24.71 -6.66
C THR A 396 11.06 -26.02 -6.84
N ASN A 397 10.72 -27.01 -6.00
CA ASN A 397 11.23 -28.39 -6.14
C ASN A 397 10.60 -29.13 -7.34
N ASP A 398 9.46 -28.64 -7.85
CA ASP A 398 8.85 -29.13 -9.08
C ASP A 398 9.25 -28.21 -10.24
N LEU A 399 10.22 -28.65 -11.04
CA LEU A 399 10.73 -27.90 -12.20
C LEU A 399 9.64 -27.63 -13.25
N THR A 400 8.55 -28.41 -13.26
CA THR A 400 7.42 -28.15 -14.14
C THR A 400 6.64 -26.90 -13.73
N LEU A 401 6.86 -26.38 -12.53
CA LEU A 401 6.27 -25.12 -12.04
C LEU A 401 7.16 -23.91 -12.29
N THR A 402 8.33 -24.06 -12.91
CA THR A 402 9.12 -22.90 -13.32
C THR A 402 8.32 -22.00 -14.27
N LEU A 403 8.43 -20.69 -14.08
CA LEU A 403 7.77 -19.70 -14.92
C LEU A 403 8.80 -18.63 -15.29
N PRO A 404 9.09 -18.42 -16.60
CA PRO A 404 9.96 -17.31 -17.03
C PRO A 404 9.42 -15.96 -16.56
N GLY A 405 10.29 -14.94 -16.52
CA GLY A 405 9.86 -13.58 -16.18
C GLY A 405 8.75 -13.08 -17.10
N LYS A 406 7.80 -12.37 -16.52
CA LYS A 406 6.66 -11.74 -17.20
C LYS A 406 6.25 -10.49 -16.45
N GLU A 407 5.79 -9.48 -17.16
CA GLU A 407 5.29 -8.23 -16.54
C GLU A 407 4.07 -8.49 -15.63
N ILE A 408 3.15 -9.37 -16.03
CA ILE A 408 2.04 -9.83 -15.15
C ILE A 408 2.51 -10.56 -13.88
N SER A 409 3.76 -11.01 -13.80
CA SER A 409 4.28 -11.70 -12.61
C SER A 409 4.39 -10.77 -11.41
N THR A 410 4.23 -9.46 -11.56
CA THR A 410 4.08 -8.54 -10.41
C THR A 410 2.90 -8.92 -9.52
N SER A 411 1.89 -9.65 -10.01
CA SER A 411 0.75 -10.05 -9.21
C SER A 411 0.93 -11.37 -8.45
N HIS A 412 0.98 -11.29 -7.11
CA HIS A 412 0.92 -12.47 -6.25
C HIS A 412 -0.42 -13.21 -6.32
N ILE A 413 -1.53 -12.56 -6.73
CA ILE A 413 -2.82 -13.25 -6.93
C ILE A 413 -2.66 -14.31 -8.04
N LEU A 414 -2.09 -13.91 -9.18
CA LEU A 414 -1.87 -14.82 -10.31
C LEU A 414 -0.83 -15.90 -9.97
N LEU A 415 0.28 -15.51 -9.34
CA LEU A 415 1.34 -16.46 -9.01
C LEU A 415 0.89 -17.49 -7.96
N ARG A 416 0.11 -17.10 -6.95
CA ARG A 416 -0.45 -18.04 -5.95
C ARG A 416 -1.34 -19.08 -6.60
N LYS A 417 -2.21 -18.66 -7.53
CA LYS A 417 -3.06 -19.58 -8.30
C LYS A 417 -2.23 -20.52 -9.18
N TYR A 418 -1.20 -20.00 -9.85
CA TYR A 418 -0.30 -20.77 -10.70
C TYR A 418 0.47 -21.86 -9.93
N MET A 419 1.13 -21.44 -8.85
CA MET A 419 1.95 -22.31 -8.00
C MET A 419 1.10 -23.26 -7.16
N ASN A 420 -0.17 -22.94 -6.94
CA ASN A 420 -1.01 -23.56 -5.91
C ASN A 420 -0.33 -23.50 -4.53
N ASN A 421 0.27 -22.34 -4.23
CA ASN A 421 1.04 -22.10 -3.02
C ASN A 421 0.65 -20.73 -2.44
N PRO A 422 0.31 -20.62 -1.14
CA PRO A 422 0.00 -19.33 -0.51
C PRO A 422 1.20 -18.38 -0.44
N GLN A 423 2.42 -18.90 -0.58
CA GLN A 423 3.66 -18.14 -0.54
C GLN A 423 4.36 -18.23 -1.88
N ILE A 424 4.85 -17.09 -2.36
CA ILE A 424 5.60 -16.98 -3.61
C ILE A 424 7.02 -16.61 -3.25
N GLN A 425 7.94 -17.50 -3.57
CA GLN A 425 9.39 -17.28 -3.50
C GLN A 425 9.90 -17.33 -4.94
N ARG A 426 10.95 -16.55 -5.25
CA ARG A 426 11.44 -16.36 -6.62
C ARG A 426 12.84 -16.89 -6.79
#